data_AF-G4TR33-F1
#
_entry.id   AF-G4TR33-F1
#
_cell.length_a   1.000
_cell.length_b   1.000
_cell.length_c   1.000
_cell.angle_alpha   90.00
_cell.angle_beta   90.00
_cell.angle_gamma   90.00
#
_symmetry.space_group_name_H-M   'P 1'
#
loop_
_entity.id
_entity.type
_entity.pdbx_description
1 polymer ?
#
loop_
_entity_poly.entity_id
_entity_poly.type
_entity_poly.pdbx_seq_one_letter_code
_entity_poly.pdbx_strand_id
1 'polypeptide(L)'
;MIIADDASERPPSPSHKSSSSRPHAPSTLSTSSAGPVQRQPSPGPAPPSYSVATSEGASSPLTPLIPRPFYERPQRNDPLVMERGYYDQTLLAAAEQRERELARRTRKRFLRALLYACIIYILLGAFVGSMSPSFSTGRKNPWLDDDDVPSDPETPDDIPSLPNPSRPRPPSSKPWPERTDGDIVECYGGDSWRDEQSLYEGMILVSGPSDGSEYPFTVYNDFSLPVDAPSLSVFTRGTHASGRTLVRARERDDESELVKITIQASYRHETALQMMNTTRDADPSKDIRLAIDIAIPKGADATRVIESFTLAFSWFSLSLDTGDDVRFNQITAVSSSDKIESKGLLATQAVITSSNGPVSGSLNVTRELVVSTSNAKIDVDINVFDNEDEPKHPSVTLSTSNGGIFTRNALYRDHESDKGGAYEIVASTKNAQINMNFTTAPIDSTLMLTTSTSNAGSEIHLHPTYEGGLLLSTSNGEARVEIKDDTKDPSGEGRERQLHLDSVWKGLVIGWVGWGEKKKRGDLAAHTSNGRNIVYV
;
A
#
# COMPACT_ATOMS: atom_id res chain seq x y z
N MET A 1 -7.27 -20.17 18.37
CA MET A 1 -7.98 -18.94 17.96
C MET A 1 -8.09 -18.02 19.17
N ILE A 2 -7.81 -16.73 19.05
CA ILE A 2 -7.95 -15.78 20.18
C ILE A 2 -9.15 -14.89 19.91
N ILE A 3 -10.15 -15.03 20.75
CA ILE A 3 -11.32 -14.18 20.78
C ILE A 3 -11.20 -13.42 22.11
N ALA A 4 -11.00 -12.11 22.06
CA ALA A 4 -11.42 -11.28 23.18
C ALA A 4 -12.95 -11.37 23.20
N ASP A 5 -13.47 -12.17 24.12
CA ASP A 5 -14.85 -12.65 24.10
C ASP A 5 -15.81 -11.66 24.76
N ASP A 6 -16.99 -11.61 24.15
CA ASP A 6 -18.20 -10.87 24.47
C ASP A 6 -18.95 -11.64 25.56
N ALA A 7 -18.99 -11.12 26.78
CA ALA A 7 -19.55 -11.81 27.94
C ALA A 7 -21.10 -11.70 27.98
N SER A 8 -21.80 -12.43 27.11
CA SER A 8 -23.25 -12.63 27.25
C SER A 8 -23.71 -14.04 26.84
N GLU A 9 -23.39 -15.04 27.65
CA GLU A 9 -24.26 -16.21 27.92
C GLU A 9 -23.52 -17.21 28.84
N ARG A 10 -23.92 -17.29 30.12
CA ARG A 10 -23.48 -18.35 31.04
C ARG A 10 -24.49 -19.50 31.00
N PRO A 11 -24.08 -20.76 30.73
CA PRO A 11 -24.90 -21.92 31.05
C PRO A 11 -24.85 -22.25 32.56
N PRO A 12 -25.88 -22.91 33.12
CA PRO A 12 -25.98 -23.19 34.54
C PRO A 12 -25.00 -24.28 34.99
N SER A 13 -24.33 -24.03 36.13
CA SER A 13 -23.38 -24.93 36.77
C SER A 13 -24.05 -26.16 37.39
N PRO A 14 -23.53 -27.39 37.20
CA PRO A 14 -23.94 -28.52 38.00
C PRO A 14 -23.10 -28.64 39.28
N SER A 15 -23.81 -28.77 40.39
CA SER A 15 -23.28 -29.10 41.71
C SER A 15 -22.79 -30.55 41.78
N HIS A 16 -21.56 -30.78 42.25
CA HIS A 16 -21.17 -32.08 42.81
C HIS A 16 -20.31 -31.96 44.07
N LYS A 17 -20.70 -32.76 45.07
CA LYS A 17 -20.10 -32.92 46.40
C LYS A 17 -19.12 -34.11 46.42
N SER A 18 -18.27 -34.08 47.45
CA SER A 18 -17.54 -35.20 48.10
C SER A 18 -16.22 -35.60 47.43
N SER A 19 -15.15 -36.05 48.12
CA SER A 19 -14.90 -36.40 49.52
C SER A 19 -13.38 -36.47 49.78
N SER A 20 -13.00 -36.47 51.06
CA SER A 20 -11.63 -36.53 51.58
C SER A 20 -11.00 -37.94 51.56
N SER A 21 -9.66 -38.04 51.43
CA SER A 21 -8.81 -38.83 52.36
C SER A 21 -7.29 -38.66 52.13
N ARG A 22 -6.62 -38.08 53.15
CA ARG A 22 -5.36 -38.41 53.88
C ARG A 22 -4.12 -39.11 53.24
N PRO A 23 -2.93 -38.98 53.90
CA PRO A 23 -1.62 -38.79 53.26
C PRO A 23 -0.58 -39.91 53.50
N HIS A 24 0.54 -39.87 52.77
CA HIS A 24 1.80 -40.52 53.16
C HIS A 24 3.04 -39.65 52.89
N ALA A 25 3.77 -39.44 54.00
CA ALA A 25 5.17 -39.21 54.35
C ALA A 25 6.32 -39.13 53.27
N PRO A 26 7.51 -38.60 53.67
CA PRO A 26 8.45 -37.89 52.80
C PRO A 26 9.73 -38.68 52.45
N SER A 27 10.41 -38.27 51.38
CA SER A 27 11.73 -38.77 51.00
C SER A 27 12.76 -37.65 50.79
N THR A 28 13.70 -37.63 51.73
CA THR A 28 15.11 -37.21 51.75
C THR A 28 15.77 -36.53 50.53
N LEU A 29 16.24 -35.30 50.79
CA LEU A 29 17.59 -34.77 50.58
C LEU A 29 18.60 -35.58 49.73
N SER A 30 19.09 -34.95 48.66
CA SER A 30 20.51 -35.01 48.30
C SER A 30 20.98 -33.65 47.78
N THR A 31 21.90 -33.05 48.52
CA THR A 31 22.61 -31.81 48.23
C THR A 31 23.83 -32.12 47.37
N SER A 32 23.94 -31.49 46.19
CA SER A 32 25.14 -31.48 45.37
C SER A 32 25.61 -30.03 45.21
N SER A 33 26.66 -29.68 45.94
CA SER A 33 27.38 -28.41 45.86
C SER A 33 28.25 -28.36 44.61
N ALA A 34 28.01 -27.40 43.72
CA ALA A 34 28.95 -27.00 42.69
C ALA A 34 29.32 -25.52 42.94
N GLY A 35 30.60 -25.27 43.19
CA GLY A 35 31.14 -23.95 43.50
C GLY A 35 31.19 -23.01 42.27
N PRO A 36 31.38 -21.70 42.50
CA PRO A 36 31.38 -20.71 41.44
C PRO A 36 32.73 -20.70 40.69
N VAL A 37 32.69 -20.96 39.39
CA VAL A 37 33.83 -20.75 38.47
C VAL A 37 33.88 -19.28 38.09
N GLN A 38 34.91 -18.59 38.56
CA GLN A 38 35.23 -17.21 38.27
C GLN A 38 35.81 -17.11 36.84
N ARG A 39 35.03 -16.62 35.88
CA ARG A 39 35.52 -16.31 34.52
C ARG A 39 36.11 -14.90 34.47
N GLN A 40 37.40 -14.82 34.14
CA GLN A 40 38.08 -13.58 33.76
C GLN A 40 37.55 -13.05 32.41
N PRO A 41 37.44 -11.73 32.23
CA PRO A 41 37.09 -11.13 30.95
C PRO A 41 38.30 -11.14 29.99
N SER A 42 38.13 -11.76 28.83
CA SER A 42 39.03 -11.63 27.69
C SER A 42 38.87 -10.24 27.03
N PRO A 43 39.96 -9.52 26.71
CA PRO A 43 39.87 -8.24 26.01
C PRO A 43 39.48 -8.45 24.55
N GLY A 44 38.48 -7.69 24.09
CA GLY A 44 37.96 -7.74 22.73
C GLY A 44 38.94 -7.20 21.67
N PRO A 45 38.79 -7.61 20.40
CA PRO A 45 39.57 -7.07 19.30
C PRO A 45 39.14 -5.65 18.96
N ALA A 46 40.10 -4.75 18.86
CA ALA A 46 39.91 -3.36 18.44
C ALA A 46 39.42 -3.27 16.98
N PRO A 47 38.57 -2.29 16.63
CA PRO A 47 38.16 -2.05 15.25
C PRO A 47 39.30 -1.43 14.43
N PRO A 48 39.40 -1.73 13.11
CA PRO A 48 40.41 -1.16 12.25
C PRO A 48 40.15 0.34 12.03
N SER A 49 41.16 1.16 12.34
CA SER A 49 41.21 2.58 12.02
C SER A 49 41.47 2.78 10.53
N TYR A 50 40.52 3.38 9.81
CA TYR A 50 40.77 3.89 8.46
C TYR A 50 41.22 5.35 8.56
N SER A 51 42.48 5.59 8.22
CA SER A 51 43.05 6.91 8.00
C SER A 51 42.62 7.43 6.62
N VAL A 52 41.77 8.46 6.58
CA VAL A 52 41.49 9.23 5.36
C VAL A 52 42.65 10.19 5.14
N ALA A 53 43.38 9.99 4.04
CA ALA A 53 44.38 10.92 3.56
C ALA A 53 43.67 12.13 2.93
N THR A 54 43.65 13.26 3.65
CA THR A 54 43.40 14.59 3.07
C THR A 54 44.66 15.03 2.33
N SER A 55 44.56 15.15 1.00
CA SER A 55 45.54 15.91 0.21
C SER A 55 45.10 17.36 0.16
N GLU A 56 45.90 18.21 0.79
CA GLU A 56 45.90 19.65 0.58
C GLU A 56 46.53 19.96 -0.78
N GLY A 57 45.90 20.86 -1.54
CA GLY A 57 46.31 21.23 -2.89
C GLY A 57 45.79 22.59 -3.32
N ALA A 58 46.29 23.62 -2.63
CA ALA A 58 46.61 24.98 -3.08
C ALA A 58 45.80 25.71 -4.18
N SER A 59 45.53 26.98 -3.84
CA SER A 59 45.69 28.21 -4.66
C SER A 59 44.60 28.62 -5.67
N SER A 60 44.00 29.77 -5.36
CA SER A 60 43.26 30.67 -6.24
C SER A 60 44.11 31.17 -7.43
N PRO A 61 43.49 31.79 -8.47
CA PRO A 61 43.36 33.24 -8.41
C PRO A 61 42.04 33.84 -8.97
N LEU A 62 41.81 35.05 -8.47
CA LEU A 62 40.82 36.07 -8.83
C LEU A 62 40.77 36.42 -10.32
N THR A 63 39.56 36.72 -10.85
CA THR A 63 39.13 37.95 -11.60
C THR A 63 37.81 37.68 -12.39
N PRO A 64 37.12 38.69 -12.98
CA PRO A 64 36.76 40.01 -12.46
C PRO A 64 35.24 40.31 -12.59
N LEU A 65 34.81 41.36 -11.89
CA LEU A 65 33.46 41.96 -11.93
C LEU A 65 33.10 42.52 -13.31
N ILE A 66 31.92 42.16 -13.82
CA ILE A 66 31.28 42.75 -15.00
C ILE A 66 30.35 43.90 -14.54
N PRO A 67 30.40 45.09 -15.16
CA PRO A 67 29.57 46.23 -14.78
C PRO A 67 28.16 46.17 -15.39
N ARG A 68 27.16 46.57 -14.61
CA ARG A 68 25.77 46.78 -15.05
C ARG A 68 25.62 48.12 -15.78
N PRO A 69 24.88 48.22 -16.90
CA PRO A 69 24.58 49.49 -17.50
C PRO A 69 23.41 50.18 -16.79
N PHE A 70 23.67 51.43 -16.40
CA PHE A 70 22.68 52.46 -16.10
C PHE A 70 21.92 52.83 -17.37
N TYR A 71 20.60 52.95 -17.30
CA TYR A 71 19.81 53.68 -18.29
C TYR A 71 19.26 54.96 -17.64
N GLU A 72 19.80 56.09 -18.07
CA GLU A 72 19.27 57.43 -17.89
C GLU A 72 17.94 57.59 -18.67
N ARG A 73 16.93 58.15 -18.00
CA ARG A 73 15.76 58.75 -18.65
C ARG A 73 16.06 60.21 -18.95
N PRO A 74 15.87 60.69 -20.19
CA PRO A 74 15.66 62.11 -20.43
C PRO A 74 14.17 62.44 -20.27
N GLN A 75 13.90 63.40 -19.37
CA GLN A 75 12.69 64.21 -19.44
C GLN A 75 12.72 65.04 -20.74
N ARG A 76 11.60 65.06 -21.47
CA ARG A 76 11.30 66.13 -22.41
C ARG A 76 9.84 66.53 -22.26
N ASN A 77 9.65 67.72 -21.71
CA ASN A 77 8.42 68.49 -21.84
C ASN A 77 8.35 69.02 -23.28
N ASP A 78 7.19 68.89 -23.93
CA ASP A 78 6.48 70.08 -24.43
C ASP A 78 5.00 69.76 -24.73
N PRO A 79 4.12 70.78 -24.64
CA PRO A 79 2.66 70.63 -24.67
C PRO A 79 2.04 71.01 -26.02
N LEU A 80 0.70 70.90 -26.09
CA LEU A 80 -0.24 71.29 -27.17
C LEU A 80 -0.40 70.18 -28.22
N VAL A 81 -1.60 69.70 -28.56
CA VAL A 81 -2.77 70.45 -29.05
C VAL A 81 -4.06 69.63 -28.84
N MET A 82 -5.15 70.36 -28.58
CA MET A 82 -6.54 69.93 -28.49
C MET A 82 -7.06 69.12 -29.70
N GLU A 83 -8.19 68.47 -29.47
CA GLU A 83 -9.31 68.30 -30.42
C GLU A 83 -9.33 67.05 -31.31
N ARG A 84 -9.82 65.94 -30.74
CA ARG A 84 -10.66 64.90 -31.35
C ARG A 84 -11.18 64.04 -30.19
N GLY A 85 -12.44 64.06 -29.77
CA GLY A 85 -13.66 64.27 -30.53
C GLY A 85 -14.55 63.03 -30.36
N TYR A 86 -15.03 62.79 -29.13
CA TYR A 86 -16.38 62.36 -28.75
C TYR A 86 -17.18 61.29 -29.55
N TYR A 87 -16.59 60.48 -30.42
CA TYR A 87 -17.31 59.50 -31.23
C TYR A 87 -17.09 58.02 -30.87
N ASP A 88 -16.27 57.70 -29.87
CA ASP A 88 -15.87 56.30 -29.63
C ASP A 88 -16.64 55.58 -28.51
N GLN A 89 -17.35 56.31 -27.64
CA GLN A 89 -18.07 55.67 -26.53
C GLN A 89 -19.37 54.96 -26.96
N THR A 90 -20.01 55.41 -28.06
CA THR A 90 -21.23 54.76 -28.56
C THR A 90 -20.95 53.45 -29.30
N LEU A 91 -19.82 53.36 -30.00
CA LEU A 91 -19.39 52.12 -30.66
C LEU A 91 -18.95 51.06 -29.64
N LEU A 92 -18.24 51.46 -28.58
CA LEU A 92 -17.84 50.55 -27.51
C LEU A 92 -19.06 50.01 -26.74
N ALA A 93 -20.03 50.88 -26.41
CA ALA A 93 -21.26 50.45 -25.73
C ALA A 93 -22.14 49.54 -26.61
N ALA A 94 -22.18 49.78 -27.93
CA ALA A 94 -22.89 48.91 -28.88
C ALA A 94 -22.21 47.54 -29.05
N ALA A 95 -20.88 47.48 -28.97
CA ALA A 95 -20.13 46.23 -29.00
C ALA A 95 -20.39 45.38 -27.74
N GLU A 96 -20.38 45.98 -26.55
CA GLU A 96 -20.69 45.28 -25.30
C GLU A 96 -22.13 44.74 -25.25
N GLN A 97 -23.10 45.48 -25.81
CA GLN A 97 -24.47 45.00 -25.89
C GLN A 97 -24.60 43.78 -26.81
N ARG A 98 -23.87 43.75 -27.94
CA ARG A 98 -23.88 42.59 -28.85
C ARG A 98 -23.28 41.35 -28.20
N GLU A 99 -22.20 41.48 -27.42
CA GLU A 99 -21.64 40.33 -26.68
C GLU A 99 -22.60 39.77 -25.64
N ARG A 100 -23.29 40.64 -24.88
CA ARG A 100 -24.29 40.20 -23.89
C ARG A 100 -25.48 39.50 -24.54
N GLU A 101 -25.90 39.94 -25.72
CA GLU A 101 -26.96 39.28 -26.49
C GLU A 101 -26.52 37.93 -27.05
N LEU A 102 -25.30 37.84 -27.58
CA LEU A 102 -24.74 36.57 -28.05
C LEU A 102 -24.62 35.58 -26.89
N ALA A 103 -24.10 36.01 -25.74
CA ALA A 103 -24.01 35.19 -24.52
C ALA A 103 -25.38 34.68 -24.04
N ARG A 104 -26.44 35.50 -24.13
CA ARG A 104 -27.81 35.06 -23.81
C ARG A 104 -28.34 34.04 -24.81
N ARG A 105 -28.04 34.19 -26.11
CA ARG A 105 -28.47 33.24 -27.14
C ARG A 105 -27.72 31.90 -27.02
N THR A 106 -26.41 31.91 -26.76
CA THR A 106 -25.64 30.68 -26.50
C THR A 106 -26.10 30.01 -25.21
N ARG A 107 -26.35 30.76 -24.13
CA ARG A 107 -26.87 30.18 -22.87
C ARG A 107 -28.23 29.49 -23.06
N LYS A 108 -29.13 30.07 -23.84
CA LYS A 108 -30.43 29.43 -24.17
C LYS A 108 -30.26 28.17 -25.03
N ARG A 109 -29.34 28.16 -26.00
CA ARG A 109 -29.05 26.98 -26.82
C ARG A 109 -28.42 25.86 -25.98
N PHE A 110 -27.49 26.21 -25.10
CA PHE A 110 -26.86 25.28 -24.16
C PHE A 110 -27.88 24.67 -23.18
N LEU A 111 -28.74 25.48 -22.56
CA LEU A 111 -29.78 24.96 -21.65
C LEU A 111 -30.77 24.02 -22.35
N ARG A 112 -31.13 24.31 -23.60
CA ARG A 112 -31.95 23.40 -24.41
C ARG A 112 -31.22 22.09 -24.69
N ALA A 113 -29.96 22.15 -25.12
CA ALA A 113 -29.14 20.96 -25.35
C ALA A 113 -28.96 20.11 -24.09
N LEU A 114 -28.73 20.74 -22.93
CA LEU A 114 -28.63 20.08 -21.64
C LEU A 114 -29.93 19.38 -21.25
N LEU A 115 -31.07 20.05 -21.44
CA LEU A 115 -32.39 19.47 -21.19
C LEU A 115 -32.64 18.23 -22.07
N TYR A 116 -32.30 18.30 -23.36
CA TYR A 116 -32.41 17.15 -24.27
C TYR A 116 -31.49 16.01 -23.84
N ALA A 117 -30.25 16.29 -23.43
CA ALA A 117 -29.32 15.27 -22.93
C ALA A 117 -29.86 14.58 -21.66
N CYS A 118 -30.44 15.34 -20.72
CA CYS A 118 -31.08 14.76 -19.53
C CYS A 118 -32.27 13.87 -19.88
N ILE A 119 -33.11 14.28 -20.84
CA ILE A 119 -34.26 13.47 -21.29
C ILE A 119 -33.76 12.17 -21.95
N ILE A 120 -32.77 12.25 -22.84
CA ILE A 120 -32.18 11.07 -23.48
C ILE A 120 -31.60 10.12 -22.44
N TYR A 121 -30.88 10.63 -21.44
CA TYR A 121 -30.30 9.83 -20.36
C TYR A 121 -31.38 9.10 -19.54
N ILE A 122 -32.47 9.78 -19.18
CA ILE A 122 -33.59 9.16 -18.44
C ILE A 122 -34.26 8.08 -19.29
N LEU A 123 -34.48 8.33 -20.58
CA LEU A 123 -35.08 7.35 -21.49
C LEU A 123 -34.17 6.13 -21.69
N LEU A 124 -32.86 6.33 -21.85
CA LEU A 124 -31.90 5.23 -21.94
C LEU A 124 -31.85 4.42 -20.63
N GLY A 125 -31.87 5.10 -19.47
CA GLY A 125 -31.92 4.44 -18.17
C GLY A 125 -33.21 3.62 -17.98
N ALA A 126 -34.36 4.15 -18.39
CA ALA A 126 -35.62 3.43 -18.35
C ALA A 126 -35.64 2.24 -19.32
N PHE A 127 -35.08 2.40 -20.52
CA PHE A 127 -34.98 1.34 -21.52
C PHE A 127 -34.06 0.20 -21.04
N VAL A 128 -32.86 0.52 -20.56
CA VAL A 128 -31.92 -0.46 -20.00
C VAL A 128 -32.50 -1.12 -18.74
N GLY A 129 -33.19 -0.36 -17.89
CA GLY A 129 -33.91 -0.89 -16.73
C GLY A 129 -35.05 -1.83 -17.11
N SER A 130 -35.73 -1.58 -18.24
CA SER A 130 -36.79 -2.46 -18.77
C SER A 130 -36.27 -3.72 -19.46
N MET A 131 -35.01 -3.72 -19.90
CA MET A 131 -34.34 -4.88 -20.51
C MET A 131 -33.61 -5.76 -19.49
N SER A 132 -33.53 -5.35 -18.22
CA SER A 132 -33.04 -6.24 -17.15
C SER A 132 -34.17 -7.18 -16.74
N PRO A 133 -34.06 -8.50 -16.98
CA PRO A 133 -35.07 -9.45 -16.54
C PRO A 133 -35.15 -9.38 -15.01
N SER A 134 -36.36 -9.09 -14.53
CA SER A 134 -36.68 -9.07 -13.11
C SER A 134 -36.34 -10.41 -12.48
N PHE A 135 -35.23 -10.50 -11.75
CA PHE A 135 -34.99 -11.57 -10.80
C PHE A 135 -35.94 -11.38 -9.61
N SER A 136 -37.18 -11.82 -9.83
CA SER A 136 -38.21 -11.98 -8.82
C SER A 136 -37.81 -13.14 -7.90
N THR A 137 -37.42 -12.82 -6.68
CA THR A 137 -37.29 -13.78 -5.58
C THR A 137 -38.66 -14.38 -5.22
N GLY A 138 -38.86 -15.62 -5.66
CA GLY A 138 -39.64 -16.70 -5.03
C GLY A 138 -40.84 -16.37 -4.13
N ARG A 139 -42.04 -16.50 -4.71
CA ARG A 139 -43.17 -17.17 -4.04
C ARG A 139 -43.67 -18.31 -4.92
N LYS A 140 -43.69 -19.51 -4.34
CA LYS A 140 -44.10 -20.78 -4.95
C LYS A 140 -45.58 -20.72 -5.35
N ASN A 141 -45.89 -21.22 -6.55
CA ASN A 141 -47.10 -21.98 -6.81
C ASN A 141 -46.77 -23.07 -7.85
N PRO A 142 -47.21 -24.33 -7.63
CA PRO A 142 -47.10 -25.41 -8.60
C PRO A 142 -48.29 -25.34 -9.59
N TRP A 143 -48.19 -26.11 -10.68
CA TRP A 143 -49.17 -26.32 -11.75
C TRP A 143 -49.07 -25.36 -12.94
N LEU A 144 -48.30 -25.75 -13.97
CA LEU A 144 -48.82 -26.16 -15.29
C LEU A 144 -47.64 -26.53 -16.21
N ASP A 145 -47.77 -27.70 -16.83
CA ASP A 145 -46.90 -28.26 -17.85
C ASP A 145 -47.05 -27.53 -19.21
N ASP A 146 -46.14 -27.92 -20.10
CA ASP A 146 -46.22 -27.90 -21.58
C ASP A 146 -45.55 -26.75 -22.37
N ASP A 147 -44.46 -27.17 -23.00
CA ASP A 147 -44.18 -27.15 -24.44
C ASP A 147 -43.54 -25.93 -25.15
N ASP A 148 -42.41 -26.25 -25.78
CA ASP A 148 -41.92 -25.84 -27.10
C ASP A 148 -41.92 -24.35 -27.48
N VAL A 149 -40.73 -23.72 -27.43
CA VAL A 149 -40.38 -22.64 -28.38
C VAL A 149 -38.95 -22.81 -28.90
N PRO A 150 -38.71 -22.79 -30.23
CA PRO A 150 -37.42 -23.11 -30.84
C PRO A 150 -36.42 -21.95 -30.75
N SER A 151 -35.15 -22.33 -30.63
CA SER A 151 -33.96 -21.50 -30.84
C SER A 151 -33.82 -21.09 -32.31
N ASP A 152 -33.58 -19.80 -32.56
CA ASP A 152 -33.17 -19.24 -33.85
C ASP A 152 -32.15 -18.08 -33.62
N PRO A 153 -31.37 -17.66 -34.64
CA PRO A 153 -29.92 -17.80 -34.60
C PRO A 153 -29.18 -16.46 -34.67
N GLU A 154 -27.87 -16.57 -34.39
CA GLU A 154 -26.75 -15.75 -34.85
C GLU A 154 -27.03 -14.33 -35.37
N THR A 155 -26.59 -13.34 -34.59
CA THR A 155 -26.21 -12.02 -35.12
C THR A 155 -24.68 -11.85 -34.98
N PRO A 156 -23.96 -11.62 -36.09
CA PRO A 156 -22.54 -11.25 -36.09
C PRO A 156 -22.43 -9.72 -35.97
N ASP A 157 -21.50 -9.22 -35.15
CA ASP A 157 -20.80 -7.95 -35.40
C ASP A 157 -19.65 -7.75 -34.39
N ASP A 158 -18.43 -8.01 -34.89
CA ASP A 158 -17.14 -7.73 -34.26
C ASP A 158 -16.85 -6.23 -34.24
N ILE A 159 -16.88 -5.63 -33.04
CA ILE A 159 -16.07 -4.46 -32.71
C ILE A 159 -15.13 -4.91 -31.59
N PRO A 160 -13.79 -4.86 -31.77
CA PRO A 160 -12.88 -5.16 -30.68
C PRO A 160 -12.96 -4.02 -29.66
N SER A 161 -13.86 -4.20 -28.69
CA SER A 161 -13.80 -3.47 -27.45
C SER A 161 -12.42 -3.73 -26.84
N LEU A 162 -11.67 -2.64 -26.61
CA LEU A 162 -10.47 -2.69 -25.78
C LEU A 162 -10.82 -3.50 -24.53
N PRO A 163 -10.05 -4.55 -24.19
CA PRO A 163 -10.38 -5.40 -23.06
C PRO A 163 -10.49 -4.47 -21.86
N ASN A 164 -11.71 -4.31 -21.36
CA ASN A 164 -11.93 -3.66 -20.09
C ASN A 164 -11.19 -4.56 -19.11
N PRO A 165 -10.01 -4.15 -18.57
CA PRO A 165 -9.26 -5.02 -17.70
C PRO A 165 -10.19 -5.24 -16.53
N SER A 166 -10.77 -6.43 -16.46
CA SER A 166 -11.70 -6.81 -15.43
C SER A 166 -10.99 -6.52 -14.13
N ARG A 167 -11.37 -5.41 -13.46
CA ARG A 167 -10.77 -5.00 -12.20
C ARG A 167 -10.65 -6.27 -11.39
N PRO A 168 -9.43 -6.65 -10.94
CA PRO A 168 -9.27 -7.76 -10.03
C PRO A 168 -10.33 -7.55 -8.96
N ARG A 169 -11.35 -8.41 -8.92
CA ARG A 169 -12.29 -8.36 -7.81
C ARG A 169 -11.39 -8.57 -6.61
N PRO A 170 -11.34 -7.62 -5.65
CA PRO A 170 -10.55 -7.83 -4.45
C PRO A 170 -10.91 -9.24 -3.96
N PRO A 171 -9.91 -10.08 -3.64
CA PRO A 171 -10.14 -11.48 -3.30
C PRO A 171 -11.34 -11.53 -2.37
N SER A 172 -12.40 -12.23 -2.79
CA SER A 172 -13.68 -12.26 -2.10
C SER A 172 -13.37 -12.41 -0.62
N SER A 173 -13.66 -11.37 0.17
CA SER A 173 -13.26 -11.26 1.57
C SER A 173 -13.54 -12.60 2.23
N LYS A 174 -12.50 -13.43 2.39
CA LYS A 174 -12.66 -14.71 3.06
C LYS A 174 -13.22 -14.32 4.42
N PRO A 175 -14.39 -14.86 4.84
CA PRO A 175 -14.97 -14.47 6.10
C PRO A 175 -13.88 -14.62 7.17
N TRP A 176 -13.68 -13.56 7.95
CA TRP A 176 -12.75 -13.58 9.07
C TRP A 176 -13.02 -14.82 9.89
N PRO A 177 -11.99 -15.48 10.44
CA PRO A 177 -12.20 -16.68 11.22
C PRO A 177 -13.30 -16.43 12.26
N GLU A 178 -14.42 -17.12 12.10
CA GLU A 178 -15.54 -17.09 13.02
C GLU A 178 -15.22 -17.98 14.20
N ARG A 179 -15.95 -17.83 15.31
CA ARG A 179 -15.70 -18.68 16.50
C ARG A 179 -15.83 -20.16 16.20
N THR A 180 -16.60 -20.49 15.17
CA THR A 180 -16.85 -21.84 14.68
C THR A 180 -15.72 -22.39 13.82
N ASP A 181 -14.74 -21.56 13.43
CA ASP A 181 -13.68 -21.97 12.50
C ASP A 181 -12.50 -22.68 13.19
N GLY A 182 -12.57 -22.87 14.51
CA GLY A 182 -11.60 -23.69 15.24
C GLY A 182 -11.92 -23.81 16.73
N ASP A 183 -11.13 -24.62 17.43
CA ASP A 183 -11.25 -24.78 18.88
C ASP A 183 -10.55 -23.63 19.62
N ILE A 184 -11.21 -23.16 20.67
CA ILE A 184 -10.63 -22.21 21.61
C ILE A 184 -9.71 -23.00 22.54
N VAL A 185 -8.40 -22.84 22.33
CA VAL A 185 -7.38 -23.50 23.15
C VAL A 185 -7.30 -22.86 24.53
N GLU A 186 -7.33 -21.52 24.56
CA GLU A 186 -7.13 -20.77 25.78
C GLU A 186 -7.82 -19.40 25.70
N CYS A 187 -8.43 -19.01 26.81
CA CYS A 187 -9.00 -17.68 27.01
C CYS A 187 -8.24 -16.98 28.12
N TYR A 188 -7.87 -15.73 27.87
CA TYR A 188 -7.21 -14.89 28.87
C TYR A 188 -8.18 -13.81 29.34
N GLY A 189 -8.33 -13.70 30.66
CA GLY A 189 -9.21 -12.73 31.35
C GLY A 189 -8.49 -12.01 32.49
N GLY A 190 -9.24 -11.25 33.30
CA GLY A 190 -8.70 -10.36 34.35
C GLY A 190 -7.62 -10.98 35.23
N ASP A 191 -7.82 -12.23 35.68
CA ASP A 191 -6.91 -12.90 36.62
C ASP A 191 -5.67 -13.52 35.95
N SER A 192 -5.63 -13.58 34.62
CA SER A 192 -4.51 -14.17 33.86
C SER A 192 -3.43 -13.16 33.47
N TRP A 193 -3.71 -11.87 33.63
CA TRP A 193 -2.76 -10.79 33.42
C TRP A 193 -1.73 -10.79 34.55
N ARG A 194 -0.45 -10.67 34.20
CA ARG A 194 0.64 -10.58 35.18
C ARG A 194 0.99 -9.11 35.40
N ASP A 195 0.96 -8.68 36.66
CA ASP A 195 1.55 -7.42 37.09
C ASP A 195 3.07 -7.58 37.14
N GLU A 196 3.81 -6.76 36.40
CA GLU A 196 5.23 -7.04 36.14
C GLU A 196 6.15 -5.87 36.50
N GLN A 197 6.79 -5.99 37.67
CA GLN A 197 8.02 -5.26 38.02
C GLN A 197 9.30 -6.10 37.88
N SER A 198 9.20 -7.42 37.64
CA SER A 198 10.35 -8.33 37.85
C SER A 198 10.71 -9.28 36.70
N LEU A 199 10.16 -9.11 35.50
CA LEU A 199 10.36 -10.07 34.42
C LEU A 199 10.80 -9.34 33.14
N TYR A 200 11.91 -9.85 32.59
CA TYR A 200 12.53 -9.60 31.28
C TYR A 200 13.46 -8.39 31.08
N GLU A 201 14.74 -8.59 31.44
CA GLU A 201 15.86 -8.17 30.59
C GLU A 201 15.69 -8.81 29.20
N GLY A 202 15.47 -8.00 28.15
CA GLY A 202 15.45 -8.49 26.76
C GLY A 202 14.12 -8.37 26.03
N MET A 203 13.02 -8.07 26.74
CA MET A 203 11.89 -7.46 26.05
C MET A 203 12.34 -6.03 25.70
N ILE A 204 12.32 -5.66 24.42
CA ILE A 204 12.25 -4.25 24.08
C ILE A 204 10.90 -3.85 24.64
N LEU A 205 10.88 -3.38 25.90
CA LEU A 205 9.73 -2.67 26.43
C LEU A 205 9.37 -1.74 25.31
N VAL A 206 8.18 -1.94 24.78
CA VAL A 206 7.53 -0.92 24.00
C VAL A 206 7.57 0.24 24.94
N SER A 207 8.56 1.12 24.78
CA SER A 207 8.85 2.15 25.74
C SER A 207 7.51 2.84 25.85
N GLY A 208 6.90 2.69 27.04
CA GLY A 208 5.66 3.37 27.33
C GLY A 208 5.90 4.81 26.90
N PRO A 209 4.90 5.49 26.31
CA PRO A 209 5.09 6.86 25.82
C PRO A 209 5.98 7.58 26.82
N SER A 210 7.15 8.06 26.34
CA SER A 210 8.28 8.52 27.16
C SER A 210 7.91 9.63 28.16
N ASP A 211 6.66 10.06 28.11
CA ASP A 211 5.99 11.00 28.99
C ASP A 211 5.49 10.41 30.32
N GLY A 212 5.67 9.10 30.59
CA GLY A 212 5.66 8.45 31.93
C GLY A 212 4.46 8.67 32.87
N SER A 213 3.50 9.51 32.50
CA SER A 213 2.50 10.10 33.39
C SER A 213 1.07 9.74 32.99
N GLU A 214 0.86 9.25 31.76
CA GLU A 214 -0.49 9.05 31.24
C GLU A 214 -1.10 7.69 31.62
N TYR A 215 -0.28 6.63 31.69
CA TYR A 215 -0.71 5.26 31.93
C TYR A 215 0.16 4.61 33.02
N PRO A 216 -0.15 4.83 34.32
CA PRO A 216 0.69 4.39 35.43
C PRO A 216 0.64 2.87 35.67
N PHE A 217 -0.33 2.17 35.11
CA PHE A 217 -0.48 0.73 35.26
C PHE A 217 -0.17 0.03 33.94
N THR A 218 0.50 -1.11 34.01
CA THR A 218 0.77 -1.95 32.84
C THR A 218 0.71 -3.41 33.24
N VAL A 219 0.05 -4.20 32.41
CA VAL A 219 -0.03 -5.66 32.53
C VAL A 219 0.41 -6.32 31.24
N TYR A 220 0.87 -7.57 31.36
CA TYR A 220 1.37 -8.34 30.24
C TYR A 220 0.72 -9.72 30.17
N ASN A 221 0.70 -10.26 28.96
CA ASN A 221 0.33 -11.63 28.70
C ASN A 221 1.12 -12.15 27.50
N ASP A 222 1.46 -13.44 27.52
CA ASP A 222 2.23 -14.07 26.47
C ASP A 222 1.68 -15.46 26.13
N PHE A 223 1.71 -15.78 24.85
CA PHE A 223 1.35 -17.10 24.36
C PHE A 223 2.20 -17.45 23.14
N SER A 224 2.15 -18.72 22.75
CA SER A 224 3.00 -19.28 21.72
C SER A 224 2.17 -20.00 20.67
N LEU A 225 2.50 -19.80 19.40
CA LEU A 225 1.88 -20.52 18.28
C LEU A 225 2.93 -21.40 17.58
N PRO A 226 2.56 -22.59 17.10
CA PRO A 226 3.45 -23.43 16.31
C PRO A 226 3.85 -22.72 15.01
N VAL A 227 5.15 -22.64 14.73
CA VAL A 227 5.67 -21.96 13.52
C VAL A 227 5.32 -22.70 12.23
N ASP A 228 5.14 -24.02 12.32
CA ASP A 228 4.79 -24.94 11.23
C ASP A 228 3.27 -25.02 10.97
N ALA A 229 2.47 -24.18 11.65
CA ALA A 229 1.05 -24.07 11.36
C ALA A 229 0.84 -23.70 9.87
N PRO A 230 -0.09 -24.37 9.16
CA PRO A 230 -0.37 -24.04 7.75
C PRO A 230 -0.91 -22.62 7.58
N SER A 231 -1.50 -22.05 8.64
CA SER A 231 -1.94 -20.68 8.68
C SER A 231 -1.87 -20.11 10.09
N LEU A 232 -1.25 -18.94 10.21
CA LEU A 232 -1.20 -18.13 11.43
C LEU A 232 -2.10 -16.90 11.23
N SER A 233 -2.91 -16.58 12.23
CA SER A 233 -3.82 -15.42 12.17
C SER A 233 -3.84 -14.70 13.51
N VAL A 234 -3.57 -13.40 13.48
CA VAL A 234 -3.67 -12.51 14.64
C VAL A 234 -4.58 -11.35 14.27
N PHE A 235 -5.62 -11.16 15.08
CA PHE A 235 -6.59 -10.10 14.84
C PHE A 235 -7.06 -9.49 16.16
N THR A 236 -7.47 -8.23 16.09
CA THR A 236 -8.13 -7.54 17.21
C THR A 236 -9.58 -7.28 16.89
N ARG A 237 -10.45 -7.51 17.87
CA ARG A 237 -11.87 -7.13 17.81
C ARG A 237 -12.16 -6.02 18.80
N GLY A 238 -13.24 -5.28 18.54
CA GLY A 238 -13.67 -4.16 19.37
C GLY A 238 -13.41 -2.81 18.71
N THR A 239 -14.36 -1.89 18.86
CA THR A 239 -14.31 -0.53 18.30
C THR A 239 -13.33 0.39 19.01
N HIS A 240 -12.85 -0.03 20.20
CA HIS A 240 -12.06 0.79 21.10
C HIS A 240 -10.65 0.27 21.35
N ALA A 241 -10.28 -0.88 20.78
CA ALA A 241 -8.91 -1.34 20.83
C ALA A 241 -8.07 -0.44 19.91
N SER A 242 -7.06 0.23 20.47
CA SER A 242 -6.09 1.00 19.70
C SER A 242 -4.69 0.75 20.24
N GLY A 243 -3.70 0.89 19.38
CA GLY A 243 -2.36 0.50 19.80
C GLY A 243 -1.32 0.43 18.69
N ARG A 244 -0.32 -0.40 18.95
CA ARG A 244 0.70 -0.73 17.97
C ARG A 244 0.95 -2.23 17.94
N THR A 245 1.18 -2.75 16.75
CA THR A 245 1.59 -4.13 16.53
C THR A 245 2.96 -4.11 15.87
N LEU A 246 3.90 -4.84 16.44
CA LEU A 246 5.22 -5.09 15.87
C LEU A 246 5.31 -6.57 15.53
N VAL A 247 5.59 -6.87 14.26
CA VAL A 247 5.98 -8.21 13.81
C VAL A 247 7.48 -8.15 13.58
N ARG A 248 8.25 -9.05 14.18
CA ARG A 248 9.70 -9.07 14.02
C ARG A 248 10.29 -10.46 14.02
N ALA A 249 11.49 -10.57 13.45
CA ALA A 249 12.32 -11.74 13.67
C ALA A 249 12.92 -11.72 15.09
N ARG A 250 13.02 -12.88 15.72
CA ARG A 250 13.61 -13.06 17.04
C ARG A 250 15.10 -13.36 16.93
N GLU A 251 15.91 -12.95 17.91
CA GLU A 251 17.34 -13.30 17.93
C GLU A 251 17.55 -14.82 18.06
N ARG A 252 18.68 -15.30 17.53
CA ARG A 252 18.98 -16.74 17.31
C ARG A 252 19.09 -17.55 18.61
N ASP A 253 19.30 -16.91 19.75
CA ASP A 253 19.56 -17.59 21.03
C ASP A 253 18.32 -18.30 21.61
N ASP A 254 17.15 -18.18 20.97
CA ASP A 254 15.96 -18.92 21.35
C ASP A 254 15.76 -20.16 20.46
N GLU A 255 16.04 -21.34 21.00
CA GLU A 255 15.81 -22.64 20.35
C GLU A 255 14.31 -22.97 20.19
N SER A 256 13.39 -22.09 20.63
CA SER A 256 11.95 -22.34 20.47
C SER A 256 11.51 -22.26 19.00
N GLU A 257 10.89 -23.32 18.49
CA GLU A 257 10.18 -23.37 17.21
C GLU A 257 8.76 -22.77 17.32
N LEU A 258 8.59 -21.78 18.20
CA LEU A 258 7.30 -21.18 18.52
C LEU A 258 7.32 -19.69 18.20
N VAL A 259 6.27 -19.22 17.52
CA VAL A 259 5.99 -17.81 17.36
C VAL A 259 5.48 -17.29 18.69
N LYS A 260 6.28 -16.45 19.37
CA LYS A 260 5.92 -15.85 20.65
C LYS A 260 5.13 -14.57 20.39
N ILE A 261 3.96 -14.47 21.01
CA ILE A 261 3.12 -13.29 20.96
C ILE A 261 3.01 -12.73 22.36
N THR A 262 3.40 -11.47 22.52
CA THR A 262 3.32 -10.74 23.78
C THR A 262 2.33 -9.60 23.61
N ILE A 263 1.39 -9.49 24.53
CA ILE A 263 0.43 -8.39 24.61
C ILE A 263 0.73 -7.60 25.88
N GLN A 264 1.02 -6.32 25.71
CA GLN A 264 1.14 -5.34 26.78
C GLN A 264 -0.08 -4.44 26.75
N ALA A 265 -0.77 -4.31 27.87
CA ALA A 265 -1.85 -3.34 28.06
C ALA A 265 -1.41 -2.31 29.10
N SER A 266 -1.28 -1.05 28.67
CA SER A 266 -1.02 0.08 29.56
C SER A 266 -2.30 0.87 29.75
N TYR A 267 -2.66 1.18 31.00
CA TYR A 267 -3.95 1.76 31.32
C TYR A 267 -3.90 2.82 32.44
N ARG A 268 -4.87 3.73 32.43
CA ARG A 268 -4.90 4.91 33.32
C ARG A 268 -5.43 4.59 34.72
N HIS A 269 -6.44 3.72 34.79
CA HIS A 269 -7.17 3.36 36.01
C HIS A 269 -7.40 1.85 36.07
N GLU A 270 -7.26 1.22 37.23
CA GLU A 270 -7.53 -0.23 37.41
C GLU A 270 -8.92 -0.65 36.92
N THR A 271 -9.90 0.25 37.01
CA THR A 271 -11.26 0.02 36.48
C THR A 271 -11.28 -0.15 34.96
N ALA A 272 -10.33 0.42 34.22
CA ALA A 272 -10.26 0.28 32.77
C ALA A 272 -9.97 -1.17 32.37
N LEU A 273 -9.09 -1.87 33.10
CA LEU A 273 -8.81 -3.29 32.88
C LEU A 273 -10.07 -4.15 33.12
N GLN A 274 -10.85 -3.81 34.16
CA GLN A 274 -12.10 -4.49 34.45
C GLN A 274 -13.16 -4.23 33.37
N MET A 275 -13.19 -3.02 32.81
CA MET A 275 -14.12 -2.65 31.74
C MET A 275 -13.89 -3.42 30.43
N MET A 276 -12.67 -3.91 30.17
CA MET A 276 -12.41 -4.78 29.00
C MET A 276 -13.24 -6.07 29.03
N ASN A 277 -13.67 -6.53 30.21
CA ASN A 277 -14.52 -7.71 30.33
C ASN A 277 -16.01 -7.39 30.25
N THR A 278 -16.40 -6.10 30.17
CA THR A 278 -17.80 -5.68 30.24
C THR A 278 -18.26 -5.03 28.94
N THR A 279 -19.45 -5.39 28.47
CA THR A 279 -20.04 -4.93 27.20
C THR A 279 -20.66 -3.53 27.27
N ARG A 280 -20.33 -2.72 28.29
CA ARG A 280 -21.00 -1.43 28.53
C ARG A 280 -20.37 -0.29 27.73
N ASP A 281 -21.21 0.64 27.28
CA ASP A 281 -20.97 1.88 26.49
C ASP A 281 -19.90 2.87 27.01
N ALA A 282 -19.08 2.50 28.01
CA ALA A 282 -17.93 3.32 28.37
C ALA A 282 -16.92 3.24 27.22
N ASP A 283 -16.47 4.38 26.70
CA ASP A 283 -15.39 4.49 25.70
C ASP A 283 -14.05 4.20 26.37
N PRO A 284 -13.58 2.94 26.45
CA PRO A 284 -12.37 2.59 27.17
C PRO A 284 -11.12 2.93 26.34
N SER A 285 -11.27 3.41 25.09
CA SER A 285 -10.16 3.63 24.16
C SER A 285 -9.17 4.68 24.64
N LYS A 286 -9.62 5.62 25.47
CA LYS A 286 -8.77 6.68 26.04
C LYS A 286 -7.94 6.18 27.22
N ASP A 287 -8.44 5.16 27.90
CA ASP A 287 -7.89 4.70 29.17
C ASP A 287 -7.01 3.45 29.02
N ILE A 288 -6.94 2.85 27.82
CA ILE A 288 -6.16 1.64 27.54
C ILE A 288 -5.42 1.78 26.21
N ARG A 289 -4.13 1.45 26.23
CA ARG A 289 -3.28 1.35 25.05
C ARG A 289 -2.69 -0.04 24.96
N LEU A 290 -2.83 -0.66 23.78
CA LEU A 290 -2.32 -2.00 23.53
C LEU A 290 -1.02 -1.95 22.73
N ALA A 291 -0.06 -2.79 23.10
CA ALA A 291 1.13 -3.06 22.32
C ALA A 291 1.25 -4.57 22.12
N ILE A 292 1.28 -5.01 20.87
CA ILE A 292 1.35 -6.42 20.50
C ILE A 292 2.70 -6.65 19.83
N ASP A 293 3.52 -7.52 20.40
CA ASP A 293 4.80 -7.95 19.83
C ASP A 293 4.69 -9.40 19.36
N ILE A 294 4.87 -9.62 18.06
CA ILE A 294 4.84 -10.93 17.42
C ILE A 294 6.26 -11.27 16.99
N ALA A 295 6.93 -12.08 17.79
CA ALA A 295 8.31 -12.50 17.57
C ALA A 295 8.34 -13.87 16.88
N ILE A 296 8.77 -13.89 15.63
CA ILE A 296 8.91 -15.10 14.82
C ILE A 296 10.35 -15.64 14.98
N PRO A 297 10.55 -16.92 15.32
CA PRO A 297 11.89 -17.47 15.47
C PRO A 297 12.64 -17.48 14.13
N LYS A 298 13.91 -17.11 14.15
CA LYS A 298 14.81 -17.26 13.00
C LYS A 298 14.96 -18.74 12.63
N GLY A 299 15.25 -19.03 11.37
CA GLY A 299 15.72 -20.36 11.00
C GLY A 299 17.18 -20.53 11.45
N ALA A 300 17.56 -21.76 11.82
CA ALA A 300 18.92 -22.04 12.31
C ALA A 300 19.98 -21.61 11.29
N ASP A 301 19.81 -21.99 10.02
CA ASP A 301 20.77 -21.75 8.93
C ASP A 301 20.16 -21.13 7.67
N ALA A 302 18.84 -20.86 7.67
CA ALA A 302 18.12 -20.35 6.52
C ALA A 302 17.00 -19.38 6.92
N THR A 303 16.54 -18.58 5.97
CA THR A 303 15.33 -17.75 6.13
C THR A 303 14.15 -18.62 6.55
N ARG A 304 13.48 -18.25 7.64
CA ARG A 304 12.30 -18.96 8.14
C ARG A 304 11.14 -18.76 7.17
N VAL A 305 10.54 -19.83 6.69
CA VAL A 305 9.36 -19.76 5.82
C VAL A 305 8.09 -19.89 6.65
N ILE A 306 7.18 -18.93 6.52
CA ILE A 306 5.82 -18.97 7.09
C ILE A 306 4.84 -19.16 5.93
N GLU A 307 4.04 -20.22 5.99
CA GLU A 307 3.15 -20.60 4.88
C GLU A 307 2.07 -19.54 4.62
N SER A 308 1.31 -19.18 5.65
CA SER A 308 0.28 -18.16 5.52
C SER A 308 0.16 -17.36 6.82
N PHE A 309 0.25 -16.03 6.73
CA PHE A 309 0.17 -15.15 7.88
C PHE A 309 -0.84 -14.01 7.67
N THR A 310 -1.84 -13.95 8.54
CA THR A 310 -2.91 -12.94 8.47
C THR A 310 -2.89 -12.05 9.70
N LEU A 311 -2.90 -10.74 9.46
CA LEU A 311 -2.87 -9.67 10.45
C LEU A 311 -4.07 -8.76 10.20
N ALA A 312 -4.93 -8.58 11.19
CA ALA A 312 -6.12 -7.74 11.05
C ALA A 312 -6.35 -6.90 12.29
N PHE A 313 -5.98 -5.63 12.20
CA PHE A 313 -6.02 -4.72 13.32
C PHE A 313 -6.89 -3.50 13.03
N SER A 314 -7.79 -3.16 13.94
CA SER A 314 -8.56 -1.92 13.84
C SER A 314 -7.91 -0.88 14.74
N TRP A 315 -7.50 0.27 14.19
CA TRP A 315 -6.84 1.34 14.94
C TRP A 315 -5.47 1.01 15.56
N PHE A 316 -4.73 0.09 14.94
CA PHE A 316 -3.32 -0.16 15.31
C PHE A 316 -2.39 0.30 14.22
N SER A 317 -1.29 0.94 14.63
CA SER A 317 -0.12 1.06 13.77
C SER A 317 0.52 -0.32 13.64
N LEU A 318 0.76 -0.78 12.43
CA LEU A 318 1.38 -2.08 12.15
C LEU A 318 2.78 -1.87 11.61
N SER A 319 3.78 -2.46 12.27
CA SER A 319 5.17 -2.48 11.83
C SER A 319 5.59 -3.91 11.50
N LEU A 320 6.06 -4.13 10.27
CA LEU A 320 6.60 -5.40 9.79
C LEU A 320 8.13 -5.28 9.71
N ASP A 321 8.84 -5.87 10.67
CA ASP A 321 10.29 -5.73 10.87
C ASP A 321 10.96 -7.11 10.89
N THR A 322 10.76 -7.87 9.81
CA THR A 322 11.27 -9.23 9.68
C THR A 322 12.61 -9.31 8.95
N GLY A 323 12.96 -8.30 8.15
CA GLY A 323 14.13 -8.34 7.28
C GLY A 323 14.18 -9.58 6.40
N ASP A 324 15.38 -10.06 6.12
CA ASP A 324 15.62 -11.27 5.32
C ASP A 324 15.56 -12.57 6.14
N ASP A 325 15.29 -12.45 7.45
CA ASP A 325 15.25 -13.58 8.38
C ASP A 325 13.97 -14.41 8.26
N VAL A 326 12.87 -13.80 7.80
CA VAL A 326 11.56 -14.45 7.64
C VAL A 326 11.00 -14.14 6.26
N ARG A 327 10.58 -15.19 5.55
CA ARG A 327 9.86 -15.13 4.28
C ARG A 327 8.44 -15.64 4.46
N PHE A 328 7.48 -14.91 3.94
CA PHE A 328 6.08 -15.33 3.92
C PHE A 328 5.72 -15.90 2.55
N ASN A 329 5.23 -17.14 2.47
CA ASN A 329 4.63 -17.60 1.22
C ASN A 329 3.37 -16.77 0.92
N GLN A 330 2.55 -16.51 1.94
CA GLN A 330 1.45 -15.56 1.85
C GLN A 330 1.37 -14.69 3.10
N ILE A 331 1.23 -13.38 2.91
CA ILE A 331 0.92 -12.45 4.00
C ILE A 331 -0.27 -11.57 3.64
N THR A 332 -1.21 -11.44 4.57
CA THR A 332 -2.34 -10.50 4.48
C THR A 332 -2.30 -9.57 5.69
N ALA A 333 -2.17 -8.27 5.45
CA ALA A 333 -2.15 -7.25 6.49
C ALA A 333 -3.28 -6.24 6.25
N VAL A 334 -4.22 -6.16 7.19
CA VAL A 334 -5.39 -5.28 7.11
C VAL A 334 -5.39 -4.33 8.30
N SER A 335 -5.49 -3.03 8.01
CA SER A 335 -5.71 -1.97 9.00
C SER A 335 -6.88 -1.06 8.62
N SER A 336 -7.59 -0.52 9.60
CA SER A 336 -8.68 0.43 9.33
C SER A 336 -8.22 1.90 9.32
N SER A 337 -7.17 2.26 10.06
CA SER A 337 -6.97 3.68 10.38
C SER A 337 -5.53 4.16 10.50
N ASP A 338 -4.68 3.39 11.15
CA ASP A 338 -3.32 3.81 11.43
C ASP A 338 -2.32 3.20 10.43
N LYS A 339 -1.09 3.71 10.42
CA LYS A 339 -0.07 3.38 9.41
C LYS A 339 0.29 1.90 9.38
N ILE A 340 0.60 1.39 8.19
CA ILE A 340 1.29 0.12 7.99
C ILE A 340 2.69 0.45 7.47
N GLU A 341 3.72 0.04 8.20
CA GLU A 341 5.11 0.31 7.90
C GLU A 341 5.88 -1.02 7.76
N SER A 342 6.68 -1.15 6.70
CA SER A 342 7.49 -2.34 6.45
C SER A 342 8.98 -2.00 6.39
N LYS A 343 9.81 -2.70 7.16
CA LYS A 343 11.27 -2.57 7.16
C LYS A 343 11.93 -3.76 6.47
N GLY A 344 11.46 -4.09 5.27
CA GLY A 344 11.95 -5.23 4.48
C GLY A 344 11.06 -6.46 4.68
N LEU A 345 9.84 -6.39 4.15
CA LEU A 345 8.96 -7.56 4.07
C LEU A 345 9.39 -8.42 2.90
N LEU A 346 9.71 -9.70 3.15
CA LEU A 346 9.99 -10.68 2.11
C LEU A 346 8.79 -11.64 1.97
N ALA A 347 8.15 -11.66 0.79
CA ALA A 347 6.99 -12.51 0.57
C ALA A 347 6.88 -13.05 -0.86
N THR A 348 6.26 -14.22 -1.05
CA THR A 348 5.86 -14.66 -2.39
C THR A 348 4.60 -13.90 -2.82
N GLN A 349 3.60 -13.84 -1.95
CA GLN A 349 2.36 -13.09 -2.13
C GLN A 349 2.08 -12.18 -0.93
N ALA A 350 1.82 -10.90 -1.18
CA ALA A 350 1.49 -9.93 -0.14
C ALA A 350 0.24 -9.13 -0.47
N VAL A 351 -0.72 -9.09 0.46
CA VAL A 351 -1.93 -8.27 0.37
C VAL A 351 -1.96 -7.31 1.55
N ILE A 352 -1.78 -6.02 1.29
CA ILE A 352 -1.74 -4.96 2.31
C ILE A 352 -2.90 -4.00 2.04
N THR A 353 -3.84 -3.93 2.98
CA THR A 353 -5.03 -3.08 2.86
C THR A 353 -5.14 -2.13 4.05
N SER A 354 -5.33 -0.83 3.78
CA SER A 354 -5.58 0.17 4.82
C SER A 354 -6.73 1.11 4.45
N SER A 355 -7.71 1.37 5.31
CA SER A 355 -8.73 2.38 4.94
C SER A 355 -8.17 3.81 5.01
N ASN A 356 -7.60 4.22 6.15
CA ASN A 356 -7.16 5.60 6.35
C ASN A 356 -5.67 5.77 6.67
N GLY A 357 -4.94 4.70 6.96
CA GLY A 357 -3.53 4.78 7.34
C GLY A 357 -2.61 4.72 6.12
N PRO A 358 -1.50 5.48 6.10
CA PRO A 358 -0.52 5.36 5.02
C PRO A 358 0.13 3.98 5.03
N VAL A 359 0.52 3.51 3.85
CA VAL A 359 1.35 2.30 3.70
C VAL A 359 2.72 2.74 3.23
N SER A 360 3.78 2.39 3.97
CA SER A 360 5.14 2.78 3.62
C SER A 360 6.19 1.72 3.90
N GLY A 361 7.35 1.84 3.25
CA GLY A 361 8.53 1.02 3.53
C GLY A 361 8.93 0.09 2.40
N SER A 362 9.74 -0.94 2.70
CA SER A 362 10.33 -1.83 1.69
C SER A 362 9.59 -3.17 1.59
N LEU A 363 9.26 -3.56 0.37
CA LEU A 363 8.47 -4.74 0.02
C LEU A 363 9.21 -5.54 -1.06
N ASN A 364 9.58 -6.77 -0.74
CA ASN A 364 10.27 -7.71 -1.62
C ASN A 364 9.30 -8.83 -1.99
N VAL A 365 8.93 -8.92 -3.27
CA VAL A 365 7.94 -9.90 -3.75
C VAL A 365 8.41 -10.71 -4.93
N THR A 366 8.05 -11.99 -4.98
CA THR A 366 8.39 -12.88 -6.10
C THR A 366 7.22 -13.18 -7.04
N ARG A 367 5.97 -12.89 -6.64
CA ARG A 367 4.80 -13.26 -7.46
C ARG A 367 3.67 -12.25 -7.45
N GLU A 368 3.20 -11.83 -6.28
CA GLU A 368 2.05 -10.92 -6.22
C GLU A 368 2.17 -9.93 -5.08
N LEU A 369 1.96 -8.65 -5.39
CA LEU A 369 1.82 -7.59 -4.41
C LEU A 369 0.53 -6.81 -4.68
N VAL A 370 -0.36 -6.76 -3.70
CA VAL A 370 -1.53 -5.90 -3.72
C VAL A 370 -1.46 -4.95 -2.56
N VAL A 371 -1.33 -3.65 -2.84
CA VAL A 371 -1.42 -2.58 -1.85
C VAL A 371 -2.63 -1.72 -2.17
N SER A 372 -3.57 -1.64 -1.23
CA SER A 372 -4.78 -0.83 -1.39
C SER A 372 -4.99 0.09 -0.20
N THR A 373 -5.26 1.36 -0.47
CA THR A 373 -5.77 2.28 0.54
C THR A 373 -7.06 2.97 0.13
N SER A 374 -7.83 3.55 1.06
CA SER A 374 -8.92 4.46 0.66
C SER A 374 -8.43 5.91 0.61
N ASN A 375 -7.84 6.39 1.71
CA ASN A 375 -7.63 7.83 1.90
C ASN A 375 -6.17 8.28 2.02
N ALA A 376 -5.25 7.40 2.38
CA ALA A 376 -3.86 7.76 2.65
C ALA A 376 -2.89 7.36 1.54
N LYS A 377 -1.71 7.99 1.56
CA LYS A 377 -0.66 7.73 0.57
C LYS A 377 -0.10 6.31 0.66
N ILE A 378 0.38 5.82 -0.47
CA ILE A 378 1.23 4.64 -0.60
C ILE A 378 2.63 5.16 -0.95
N ASP A 379 3.63 4.82 -0.15
CA ASP A 379 5.02 5.32 -0.26
C ASP A 379 6.02 4.19 -0.02
N VAL A 380 6.27 3.39 -1.06
CA VAL A 380 6.94 2.08 -0.93
C VAL A 380 8.12 1.91 -1.87
N ASP A 381 9.14 1.20 -1.37
CA ASP A 381 10.24 0.64 -2.13
C ASP A 381 9.88 -0.79 -2.51
N ILE A 382 9.72 -1.07 -3.80
CA ILE A 382 9.25 -2.37 -4.30
C ILE A 382 10.39 -3.05 -5.03
N ASN A 383 10.81 -4.21 -4.52
CA ASN A 383 11.73 -5.12 -5.21
C ASN A 383 10.90 -6.30 -5.74
N VAL A 384 10.88 -6.46 -7.06
CA VAL A 384 10.12 -7.52 -7.74
C VAL A 384 11.09 -8.52 -8.34
N PHE A 385 10.98 -9.78 -7.94
CA PHE A 385 11.85 -10.87 -8.41
C PHE A 385 11.06 -11.78 -9.34
N ASP A 386 11.47 -11.88 -10.59
CA ASP A 386 10.93 -12.86 -11.54
C ASP A 386 11.72 -14.17 -11.45
N ASN A 387 10.99 -15.26 -11.22
CA ASN A 387 11.54 -16.60 -11.18
C ASN A 387 11.12 -17.33 -12.47
N GLU A 388 12.12 -17.78 -13.24
CA GLU A 388 11.90 -18.47 -14.51
C GLU A 388 11.15 -19.80 -14.37
N ASP A 389 11.23 -20.42 -13.19
CA ASP A 389 10.51 -21.66 -12.88
C ASP A 389 9.01 -21.41 -12.61
N GLU A 390 8.60 -20.15 -12.39
CA GLU A 390 7.19 -19.82 -12.20
C GLU A 390 6.49 -19.51 -13.54
N PRO A 391 5.35 -20.17 -13.84
CA PRO A 391 4.64 -19.96 -15.11
C PRO A 391 3.93 -18.60 -15.20
N LYS A 392 3.82 -17.88 -14.07
CA LYS A 392 3.16 -16.59 -13.97
C LYS A 392 4.19 -15.55 -13.59
N HIS A 393 4.25 -14.51 -14.41
CA HIS A 393 5.07 -13.35 -14.15
C HIS A 393 4.61 -12.60 -12.89
N PRO A 394 5.54 -11.98 -12.15
CA PRO A 394 5.22 -11.16 -11.00
C PRO A 394 4.25 -10.01 -11.35
N SER A 395 3.27 -9.80 -10.47
CA SER A 395 2.26 -8.75 -10.62
C SER A 395 2.21 -7.84 -9.40
N VAL A 396 2.15 -6.52 -9.63
CA VAL A 396 2.07 -5.50 -8.59
C VAL A 396 0.86 -4.61 -8.85
N THR A 397 -0.08 -4.56 -7.91
CA THR A 397 -1.27 -3.70 -7.96
C THR A 397 -1.26 -2.71 -6.80
N LEU A 398 -1.22 -1.43 -7.13
CA LEU A 398 -1.27 -0.31 -6.20
C LEU A 398 -2.56 0.46 -6.44
N SER A 399 -3.38 0.64 -5.41
CA SER A 399 -4.65 1.34 -5.54
C SER A 399 -4.96 2.24 -4.37
N THR A 400 -5.47 3.43 -4.66
CA THR A 400 -6.04 4.30 -3.63
C THR A 400 -7.19 5.13 -4.17
N SER A 401 -8.03 5.73 -3.33
CA SER A 401 -9.03 6.70 -3.82
C SER A 401 -8.49 8.12 -3.75
N ASN A 402 -7.89 8.49 -2.62
CA ASN A 402 -7.50 9.88 -2.35
C ASN A 402 -6.00 10.09 -2.09
N GLY A 403 -5.26 9.03 -1.80
CA GLY A 403 -3.83 9.10 -1.52
C GLY A 403 -2.98 9.25 -2.78
N GLY A 404 -1.80 9.87 -2.62
CA GLY A 404 -0.75 9.77 -3.65
C GLY A 404 -0.11 8.38 -3.64
N ILE A 405 0.37 7.94 -4.80
CA ILE A 405 1.18 6.73 -4.94
C ILE A 405 2.59 7.18 -5.30
N PHE A 406 3.56 6.86 -4.43
CA PHE A 406 4.97 7.16 -4.61
C PHE A 406 5.75 5.85 -4.52
N THR A 407 6.38 5.42 -5.62
CA THR A 407 7.14 4.17 -5.60
C THR A 407 8.51 4.28 -6.24
N ARG A 408 9.45 3.54 -5.65
CA ARG A 408 10.77 3.26 -6.23
C ARG A 408 10.80 1.76 -6.47
N ASN A 409 10.86 1.36 -7.73
CA ASN A 409 10.67 -0.01 -8.19
C ASN A 409 12.00 -0.52 -8.72
N ALA A 410 12.43 -1.66 -8.23
CA ALA A 410 13.57 -2.40 -8.75
C ALA A 410 13.10 -3.78 -9.21
N LEU A 411 13.39 -4.10 -10.46
CA LEU A 411 13.04 -5.37 -11.08
C LEU A 411 14.29 -6.24 -11.13
N TYR A 412 14.16 -7.50 -10.75
CA TYR A 412 15.25 -8.48 -10.69
C TYR A 412 14.81 -9.80 -11.29
N ARG A 413 15.76 -10.53 -11.87
CA ARG A 413 15.58 -11.92 -12.30
C ARG A 413 16.43 -12.82 -11.40
N ASP A 414 15.90 -13.94 -10.93
CA ASP A 414 16.54 -14.83 -9.95
C ASP A 414 17.72 -15.67 -10.52
N HIS A 415 18.25 -15.33 -11.71
CA HIS A 415 19.28 -16.10 -12.40
C HIS A 415 20.54 -15.28 -12.68
N GLU A 416 21.69 -15.97 -12.87
CA GLU A 416 23.00 -15.38 -13.19
C GLU A 416 22.98 -14.46 -14.43
N SER A 417 21.99 -14.59 -15.32
CA SER A 417 21.76 -13.64 -16.38
C SER A 417 20.87 -12.49 -15.88
N ASP A 418 21.42 -11.29 -15.75
CA ASP A 418 20.68 -10.02 -15.58
C ASP A 418 19.86 -9.64 -16.85
N LYS A 419 19.28 -10.64 -17.52
CA LYS A 419 18.57 -10.51 -18.81
C LYS A 419 17.18 -11.11 -18.76
N GLY A 420 16.23 -10.42 -19.38
CA GLY A 420 14.84 -10.81 -19.56
C GLY A 420 13.98 -10.60 -18.31
N GLY A 421 13.06 -11.53 -18.13
CA GLY A 421 11.98 -11.47 -17.16
C GLY A 421 10.80 -10.62 -17.61
N ALA A 422 9.64 -10.90 -17.05
CA ALA A 422 8.43 -10.15 -17.36
C ALA A 422 7.72 -9.70 -16.09
N TYR A 423 7.17 -8.49 -16.12
CA TYR A 423 6.63 -7.82 -14.94
C TYR A 423 5.34 -7.09 -15.31
N GLU A 424 4.30 -7.25 -14.49
CA GLU A 424 3.06 -6.50 -14.61
C GLU A 424 2.90 -5.56 -13.43
N ILE A 425 2.72 -4.26 -13.70
CA ILE A 425 2.51 -3.26 -12.66
C ILE A 425 1.32 -2.38 -13.00
N VAL A 426 0.38 -2.29 -12.08
CA VAL A 426 -0.83 -1.49 -12.18
C VAL A 426 -0.89 -0.51 -11.00
N ALA A 427 -0.96 0.78 -11.28
CA ALA A 427 -1.15 1.82 -10.27
C ALA A 427 -2.40 2.65 -10.57
N SER A 428 -3.27 2.84 -9.58
CA SER A 428 -4.49 3.63 -9.77
C SER A 428 -4.84 4.49 -8.56
N THR A 429 -5.24 5.73 -8.83
CA THR A 429 -5.83 6.62 -7.83
C THR A 429 -6.97 7.43 -8.44
N LYS A 430 -7.84 8.08 -7.65
CA LYS A 430 -8.84 8.99 -8.23
C LYS A 430 -8.37 10.42 -8.16
N ASN A 431 -7.82 10.83 -7.00
CA ASN A 431 -7.71 12.25 -6.68
C ASN A 431 -6.29 12.78 -6.50
N ALA A 432 -5.28 11.92 -6.48
CA ALA A 432 -3.91 12.34 -6.16
C ALA A 432 -2.88 11.84 -7.17
N GLN A 433 -1.64 12.30 -7.01
CA GLN A 433 -0.57 12.07 -7.98
C GLN A 433 -0.08 10.62 -7.90
N ILE A 434 0.32 10.09 -9.06
CA ILE A 434 1.13 8.88 -9.17
C ILE A 434 2.55 9.32 -9.54
N ASN A 435 3.55 8.95 -8.75
CA ASN A 435 4.96 9.09 -9.06
C ASN A 435 5.62 7.71 -8.95
N MET A 436 6.11 7.19 -10.07
CA MET A 436 6.76 5.89 -10.14
C MET A 436 8.14 6.03 -10.74
N ASN A 437 9.15 5.51 -10.05
CA ASN A 437 10.53 5.49 -10.50
C ASN A 437 11.01 4.05 -10.63
N PHE A 438 11.59 3.69 -11.77
CA PHE A 438 12.20 2.38 -12.01
C PHE A 438 13.71 2.52 -11.90
N THR A 439 14.26 2.17 -10.73
CA THR A 439 15.67 2.38 -10.41
C THR A 439 16.58 1.30 -10.98
N THR A 440 16.05 0.09 -11.13
CA THR A 440 16.77 -1.08 -11.64
C THR A 440 15.82 -1.90 -12.50
N ALA A 441 16.29 -2.40 -13.64
CA ALA A 441 15.61 -3.43 -14.40
C ALA A 441 16.60 -4.25 -15.23
N PRO A 442 16.38 -5.56 -15.44
CA PRO A 442 17.24 -6.38 -16.28
C PRO A 442 17.24 -5.87 -17.74
N ILE A 443 18.31 -6.20 -18.47
CA ILE A 443 18.35 -5.95 -19.92
C ILE A 443 17.32 -6.88 -20.59
N ASP A 444 16.68 -6.48 -21.69
CA ASP A 444 15.70 -7.31 -22.41
C ASP A 444 14.43 -7.68 -21.59
N SER A 445 14.16 -7.03 -20.45
CA SER A 445 12.96 -7.27 -19.65
C SER A 445 11.68 -6.77 -20.32
N THR A 446 10.58 -7.49 -20.11
CA THR A 446 9.23 -7.09 -20.52
C THR A 446 8.52 -6.41 -19.36
N LEU A 447 8.18 -5.12 -19.50
CA LEU A 447 7.40 -4.40 -18.49
C LEU A 447 6.02 -4.01 -19.07
N MET A 448 4.97 -4.51 -18.45
CA MET A 448 3.58 -4.09 -18.68
C MET A 448 3.17 -3.13 -17.56
N LEU A 449 3.15 -1.83 -17.86
CA LEU A 449 2.85 -0.78 -16.88
C LEU A 449 1.55 -0.07 -17.22
N THR A 450 0.58 -0.11 -16.31
CA THR A 450 -0.65 0.67 -16.41
C THR A 450 -0.78 1.63 -15.25
N THR A 451 -0.89 2.93 -15.53
CA THR A 451 -1.18 3.96 -14.52
C THR A 451 -2.48 4.69 -14.85
N SER A 452 -3.31 4.95 -13.83
CA SER A 452 -4.55 5.70 -14.02
C SER A 452 -4.86 6.65 -12.86
N THR A 453 -5.22 7.89 -13.17
CA THR A 453 -5.71 8.87 -12.18
C THR A 453 -6.84 9.72 -12.75
N SER A 454 -7.77 10.24 -11.95
CA SER A 454 -8.85 11.10 -12.51
C SER A 454 -8.45 12.57 -12.46
N ASN A 455 -8.03 13.06 -11.29
CA ASN A 455 -7.92 14.50 -11.05
C ASN A 455 -6.49 15.05 -10.98
N ALA A 456 -5.50 14.21 -10.72
CA ALA A 456 -4.11 14.61 -10.60
C ALA A 456 -3.25 13.99 -11.71
N GLY A 457 -1.98 14.38 -11.77
CA GLY A 457 -1.05 13.90 -12.80
C GLY A 457 -0.43 12.55 -12.48
N SER A 458 0.18 11.94 -13.49
CA SER A 458 1.15 10.87 -13.32
C SER A 458 2.53 11.28 -13.83
N GLU A 459 3.54 10.86 -13.09
CA GLU A 459 4.94 11.08 -13.40
C GLU A 459 5.67 9.74 -13.33
N ILE A 460 6.21 9.28 -14.45
CA ILE A 460 6.83 7.95 -14.54
C ILE A 460 8.25 8.13 -15.05
N HIS A 461 9.22 7.61 -14.29
CA HIS A 461 10.63 7.58 -14.65
C HIS A 461 11.00 6.14 -14.98
N LEU A 462 11.16 5.83 -16.26
CA LEU A 462 11.50 4.48 -16.73
C LEU A 462 13.01 4.24 -16.65
N HIS A 463 13.38 2.97 -16.42
CA HIS A 463 14.77 2.56 -16.45
C HIS A 463 15.31 2.56 -17.90
N PRO A 464 16.58 2.89 -18.16
CA PRO A 464 17.19 2.87 -19.50
C PRO A 464 17.06 1.55 -20.27
N THR A 465 16.88 0.42 -19.59
CA THR A 465 16.67 -0.89 -20.24
C THR A 465 15.27 -1.07 -20.82
N TYR A 466 14.33 -0.19 -20.51
CA TYR A 466 12.98 -0.25 -21.05
C TYR A 466 12.98 -0.04 -22.57
N GLU A 467 12.41 -1.01 -23.28
CA GLU A 467 12.12 -0.95 -24.72
C GLU A 467 10.64 -1.33 -24.90
N GLY A 468 9.80 -0.46 -25.46
CA GLY A 468 8.36 -0.73 -25.46
C GLY A 468 7.47 0.36 -26.04
N GLY A 469 6.19 0.01 -26.16
CA GLY A 469 5.14 0.93 -26.59
C GLY A 469 4.79 1.95 -25.51
N LEU A 470 4.45 3.16 -25.93
CA LEU A 470 4.02 4.25 -25.07
C LEU A 470 2.62 4.70 -25.49
N LEU A 471 1.69 4.73 -24.53
CA LEU A 471 0.35 5.29 -24.68
C LEU A 471 0.05 6.20 -23.49
N LEU A 472 0.13 7.51 -23.69
CA LEU A 472 -0.22 8.50 -22.68
C LEU A 472 -1.51 9.22 -23.13
N SER A 473 -2.51 9.29 -22.26
CA SER A 473 -3.76 9.99 -22.56
C SER A 473 -4.28 10.83 -21.39
N THR A 474 -4.78 12.03 -21.70
CA THR A 474 -5.44 12.95 -20.78
C THR A 474 -6.55 13.72 -21.48
N SER A 475 -7.68 13.96 -20.80
CA SER A 475 -8.81 14.71 -21.39
C SER A 475 -8.58 16.22 -21.37
N ASN A 476 -8.06 16.75 -20.26
CA ASN A 476 -7.92 18.19 -20.06
C ASN A 476 -6.48 18.66 -19.85
N GLY A 477 -5.57 17.76 -19.46
CA GLY A 477 -4.19 18.09 -19.18
C GLY A 477 -3.26 17.98 -20.38
N GLU A 478 -1.97 17.85 -20.09
CA GLU A 478 -0.90 17.63 -21.07
C GLU A 478 -0.38 16.19 -20.95
N ALA A 479 -0.11 15.55 -22.09
CA ALA A 479 0.61 14.28 -22.15
C ALA A 479 1.93 14.54 -22.89
N ARG A 480 3.07 14.15 -22.29
CA ARG A 480 4.40 14.35 -22.88
C ARG A 480 5.37 13.23 -22.50
N VAL A 481 6.31 12.97 -23.40
CA VAL A 481 7.42 12.05 -23.19
C VAL A 481 8.71 12.86 -23.28
N GLU A 482 9.59 12.70 -22.31
CA GLU A 482 10.90 13.36 -22.27
C GLU A 482 12.01 12.30 -22.32
N ILE A 483 12.96 12.47 -23.24
CA ILE A 483 14.14 11.60 -23.34
C ILE A 483 15.28 12.24 -22.59
N LYS A 484 16.04 11.45 -21.85
CA LYS A 484 17.32 11.90 -21.28
C LYS A 484 18.47 11.74 -22.30
N ASP A 485 19.00 12.86 -22.80
CA ASP A 485 20.02 12.93 -23.85
C ASP A 485 21.31 12.14 -23.55
N ASP A 486 21.69 12.02 -22.27
CA ASP A 486 22.95 11.39 -21.84
C ASP A 486 22.82 9.92 -21.41
N THR A 487 21.80 9.21 -21.90
CA THR A 487 21.60 7.80 -21.52
C THR A 487 22.54 6.87 -22.28
N LYS A 488 23.32 6.06 -21.56
CA LYS A 488 24.19 5.02 -22.15
C LYS A 488 23.41 3.74 -22.45
N ASP A 489 23.74 3.08 -23.56
CA ASP A 489 23.17 1.77 -23.92
C ASP A 489 23.49 0.74 -22.83
N PRO A 490 22.47 0.19 -22.13
CA PRO A 490 22.69 -0.73 -21.03
C PRO A 490 23.29 -2.08 -21.49
N SER A 491 23.19 -2.46 -22.77
CA SER A 491 23.85 -3.67 -23.27
C SER A 491 25.34 -3.47 -23.60
N GLY A 492 25.80 -2.21 -23.66
CA GLY A 492 27.17 -1.87 -24.05
C GLY A 492 27.47 -2.06 -25.55
N GLU A 493 26.46 -2.30 -26.37
CA GLU A 493 26.61 -2.54 -27.82
C GLU A 493 26.75 -1.26 -28.64
N GLY A 494 26.69 -0.09 -27.98
CA GLY A 494 26.80 1.21 -28.65
C GLY A 494 25.58 1.56 -29.49
N ARG A 495 24.41 1.00 -29.16
CA ARG A 495 23.14 1.34 -29.83
C ARG A 495 22.75 2.77 -29.48
N GLU A 496 22.08 3.45 -30.41
CA GLU A 496 21.49 4.76 -30.17
C GLU A 496 20.07 4.60 -29.61
N ARG A 497 19.72 5.43 -28.62
CA ARG A 497 18.38 5.45 -28.06
C ARG A 497 17.45 6.22 -28.98
N GLN A 498 16.34 5.60 -29.37
CA GLN A 498 15.39 6.20 -30.30
C GLN A 498 14.01 6.34 -29.63
N LEU A 499 13.41 7.51 -29.76
CA LEU A 499 12.00 7.74 -29.47
C LEU A 499 11.28 7.99 -30.79
N HIS A 500 10.31 7.14 -31.10
CA HIS A 500 9.44 7.30 -32.25
C HIS A 500 8.03 7.64 -31.78
N LEU A 501 7.57 8.85 -32.09
CA LEU A 501 6.22 9.29 -31.75
C LEU A 501 5.32 9.15 -32.98
N ASP A 502 4.42 8.17 -32.94
CA ASP A 502 3.45 7.90 -34.02
C ASP A 502 2.35 8.96 -34.07
N SER A 503 1.97 9.50 -32.92
CA SER A 503 0.89 10.49 -32.80
C SER A 503 1.07 11.37 -31.57
N VAL A 504 1.01 12.69 -31.78
CA VAL A 504 1.07 13.68 -30.70
C VAL A 504 -0.08 14.67 -30.91
N TRP A 505 -1.03 14.64 -29.98
CA TRP A 505 -2.18 15.53 -29.93
C TRP A 505 -2.25 16.15 -28.54
N LYS A 506 -3.06 17.20 -28.39
CA LYS A 506 -3.33 17.77 -27.06
C LYS A 506 -3.95 16.69 -26.17
N GLY A 507 -3.14 16.15 -25.27
CA GLY A 507 -3.54 15.12 -24.33
C GLY A 507 -3.51 13.68 -24.86
N LEU A 508 -2.90 13.39 -26.01
CA LEU A 508 -2.65 12.01 -26.45
C LEU A 508 -1.26 11.89 -27.06
N VAL A 509 -0.47 10.96 -26.54
CA VAL A 509 0.83 10.57 -27.11
C VAL A 509 0.82 9.06 -27.33
N ILE A 510 1.12 8.66 -28.56
CA ILE A 510 1.32 7.25 -28.94
C ILE A 510 2.72 7.16 -29.56
N GLY A 511 3.50 6.18 -29.14
CA GLY A 511 4.82 5.96 -29.71
C GLY A 511 5.51 4.72 -29.18
N TRP A 512 6.82 4.71 -29.36
CA TRP A 512 7.70 3.64 -28.94
C TRP A 512 9.06 4.21 -28.57
N VAL A 513 9.71 3.60 -27.57
CA VAL A 513 11.09 3.89 -27.19
C VAL A 513 11.90 2.61 -27.17
N GLY A 514 13.16 2.68 -27.58
CA GLY A 514 14.11 1.59 -27.38
C GLY A 514 15.45 1.83 -28.03
N TRP A 515 16.23 0.76 -28.16
CA TRP A 515 17.63 0.79 -28.63
C TRP A 515 17.75 0.07 -29.97
N GLY A 516 18.04 0.83 -31.03
CA GLY A 516 18.12 0.30 -32.39
C GLY A 516 16.75 -0.02 -33.01
N GLU A 517 16.62 -1.18 -33.64
CA GLU A 517 15.39 -1.57 -34.34
C GLU A 517 14.18 -1.72 -33.39
N LYS A 518 12.98 -1.40 -33.89
CA LYS A 518 11.73 -1.47 -33.14
C LYS A 518 11.46 -2.90 -32.66
N LYS A 519 11.65 -3.14 -31.36
CA LYS A 519 11.30 -4.39 -30.67
C LYS A 519 10.13 -4.14 -29.73
N LYS A 520 9.11 -4.99 -29.78
CA LYS A 520 7.96 -4.94 -28.86
C LYS A 520 8.27 -5.81 -27.64
N ARG A 521 8.79 -5.23 -26.57
CA ARG A 521 9.09 -5.93 -25.31
C ARG A 521 8.16 -5.49 -24.19
N GLY A 522 8.07 -4.20 -23.90
CA GLY A 522 7.13 -3.64 -22.93
C GLY A 522 5.95 -2.90 -23.55
N ASP A 523 4.98 -2.57 -22.70
CA ASP A 523 3.86 -1.67 -23.00
C ASP A 523 3.57 -0.79 -21.79
N LEU A 524 3.54 0.53 -21.99
CA LEU A 524 3.21 1.52 -20.99
C LEU A 524 1.94 2.25 -21.38
N ALA A 525 0.92 2.15 -20.53
CA ALA A 525 -0.30 2.92 -20.62
C ALA A 525 -0.43 3.86 -19.41
N ALA A 526 -0.48 5.17 -19.65
CA ALA A 526 -0.70 6.18 -18.62
C ALA A 526 -1.94 7.01 -18.96
N HIS A 527 -2.96 6.94 -18.10
CA HIS A 527 -4.23 7.63 -18.29
C HIS A 527 -4.50 8.63 -17.17
N THR A 528 -4.91 9.84 -17.53
CA THR A 528 -5.55 10.76 -16.60
C THR A 528 -6.77 11.44 -17.20
N SER A 529 -7.64 12.05 -16.40
CA SER A 529 -8.71 12.91 -16.95
C SER A 529 -8.30 14.38 -16.92
N ASN A 530 -7.76 14.86 -15.81
CA ASN A 530 -7.48 16.28 -15.60
C ASN A 530 -6.00 16.61 -15.40
N GLY A 531 -5.19 15.63 -14.99
CA GLY A 531 -3.79 15.85 -14.69
C GLY A 531 -2.88 15.86 -15.91
N ARG A 532 -1.61 16.15 -15.65
CA ARG A 532 -0.53 16.00 -16.62
C ARG A 532 0.00 14.56 -16.55
N ASN A 533 0.28 13.95 -17.69
CA ASN A 533 1.00 12.68 -17.77
C ASN A 533 2.36 12.94 -18.36
N ILE A 534 3.41 12.66 -17.58
CA ILE A 534 4.79 12.87 -17.99
C ILE A 534 5.51 11.54 -17.83
N VAL A 535 6.11 11.07 -18.92
CA VAL A 535 6.98 9.89 -18.90
C VAL A 535 8.39 10.33 -19.26
N TYR A 536 9.33 10.07 -18.37
CA TYR A 536 10.75 10.21 -18.64
C TYR A 536 11.28 8.86 -19.07
N VAL A 537 11.87 8.82 -20.25
CA VAL A 537 12.52 7.64 -20.82
C VAL A 537 14.02 7.77 -20.72
#